data_AF-A0A7C8AHC1-F1
#
_entry.id   AF-A0A7C8AHC1-F1
#
_cell.length_a   1.000
_cell.length_b   1.000
_cell.length_c   1.000
_cell.angle_alpha   90.00
_cell.angle_beta   90.00
_cell.angle_gamma   90.00
#
_symmetry.space_group_name_H-M   'P 1'
#
loop_
_entity.id
_entity.type
_entity.pdbx_description
1 polymer ?
#
loop_
_entity_poly.entity_id
_entity_poly.type
_entity_poly.pdbx_seq_one_letter_code
_entity_poly.pdbx_strand_id
1 'polypeptide(L)'
;MVSVCCKVCGIEKKDFKLQQISSERQEVMCNPAGQARLLNDAKTQLNVLCGLCVGHDAIFSKVSEAPVTTLIAKDRVLAYNPAGAIYSRYIRERFQETA
;
A
#
# COMPACT_ATOMS: atom_id res chain seq x y z
N MET A 1 -14.34 15.27 -7.17
CA MET A 1 -13.56 14.43 -6.23
C MET A 1 -13.42 13.06 -6.87
N VAL A 2 -12.19 12.55 -6.98
CA VAL A 2 -11.89 11.26 -7.64
C VAL A 2 -11.36 10.31 -6.59
N SER A 3 -11.74 9.04 -6.67
CA SER A 3 -11.21 7.98 -5.83
C SER A 3 -10.69 6.84 -6.69
N VAL A 4 -9.63 6.18 -6.22
CA VAL A 4 -9.01 5.05 -6.91
C VAL A 4 -8.87 3.91 -5.91
N CYS A 5 -9.40 2.75 -6.27
CA CYS A 5 -9.30 1.54 -5.45
C CYS A 5 -8.09 0.71 -5.81
N CYS A 6 -7.65 -0.13 -4.88
CA CYS A 6 -6.41 -0.90 -4.96
C CYS A 6 -6.28 -1.86 -6.16
N LYS A 7 -7.38 -2.30 -6.78
CA LYS A 7 -7.33 -3.15 -7.98
C LYS A 7 -7.24 -2.37 -9.29
N VAL A 8 -7.41 -1.06 -9.28
CA VAL A 8 -7.26 -0.23 -10.47
C VAL A 8 -5.79 -0.28 -10.91
N CYS A 9 -5.59 -0.47 -12.22
CA CYS A 9 -4.28 -0.73 -12.84
C CYS A 9 -3.57 -1.98 -12.30
N GLY A 10 -4.29 -2.91 -11.67
CA GLY A 10 -3.69 -4.12 -11.08
C GLY A 10 -2.89 -4.90 -12.11
N ILE A 11 -1.72 -5.38 -11.69
CA ILE A 11 -0.82 -6.16 -12.55
C ILE A 11 -0.84 -7.60 -12.07
N GLU A 12 -0.69 -8.55 -12.98
CA GLU A 12 -0.64 -9.95 -12.60
C GLU A 12 0.67 -10.27 -11.88
N LYS A 13 0.58 -11.09 -10.84
CA LYS A 13 1.77 -11.61 -10.17
C LYS A 13 2.66 -12.43 -11.09
N LYS A 14 2.07 -13.04 -12.14
CA LYS A 14 2.79 -13.85 -13.14
C LYS A 14 3.83 -13.02 -13.90
N ASP A 15 3.50 -11.77 -14.23
CA ASP A 15 4.36 -10.86 -14.97
C ASP A 15 5.67 -10.56 -14.22
N PHE A 16 5.61 -10.60 -12.89
CA PHE A 16 6.75 -10.38 -12.00
C PHE A 16 7.35 -11.67 -11.42
N LYS A 17 6.92 -12.84 -11.87
CA LYS A 17 7.36 -14.15 -11.35
C LYS A 17 7.20 -14.29 -9.83
N LEU A 18 6.17 -13.65 -9.26
CA LEU A 18 5.89 -13.69 -7.83
C LEU A 18 5.13 -14.96 -7.44
N GLN A 19 5.32 -15.42 -6.20
CA GLN A 19 4.57 -16.55 -5.66
C GLN A 19 3.05 -16.28 -5.68
N GLN A 20 2.32 -17.26 -6.20
CA GLN A 20 0.86 -17.27 -6.21
C GLN A 20 0.36 -18.13 -5.05
N ILE A 21 -0.74 -17.71 -4.43
CA ILE A 21 -1.41 -18.51 -3.39
C ILE A 21 -2.22 -19.63 -4.06
N SER A 22 -2.79 -19.37 -5.23
CA SER A 22 -3.49 -20.32 -6.09
C SER A 22 -3.10 -20.10 -7.55
N SER A 23 -2.62 -21.15 -8.22
CA SER A 23 -2.29 -21.15 -9.66
C SER A 23 -3.51 -21.16 -10.57
N GLU A 24 -4.67 -21.53 -10.04
CA GLU A 24 -5.94 -21.67 -10.78
C GLU A 24 -6.65 -20.32 -10.97
N ARG A 25 -6.33 -19.31 -10.17
CA ARG A 25 -6.97 -17.99 -10.21
C ARG A 25 -5.98 -16.93 -10.67
N GLN A 26 -6.50 -15.94 -11.40
CA GLN A 26 -5.72 -14.77 -11.77
C GLN A 26 -5.47 -13.91 -10.52
N GLU A 27 -4.26 -13.98 -9.98
CA GLU A 27 -3.84 -13.18 -8.84
C GLU A 27 -3.21 -11.87 -9.30
N VAL A 28 -3.98 -10.79 -9.11
CA VAL A 28 -3.53 -9.43 -9.36
C VAL A 28 -3.03 -8.77 -8.08
N MET A 29 -1.94 -8.01 -8.20
CA MET A 29 -1.42 -7.12 -7.18
C MET A 29 -1.78 -5.66 -7.47
N CYS A 30 -1.80 -4.82 -6.44
CA CYS A 30 -2.02 -3.39 -6.61
C CYS A 30 -0.84 -2.73 -7.32
N ASN A 31 -1.13 -1.71 -8.15
CA ASN A 31 -0.15 -0.93 -8.89
C ASN A 31 -0.22 0.54 -8.45
N PRO A 32 0.53 0.92 -7.40
CA PRO A 32 0.45 2.25 -6.81
C PRO A 32 0.93 3.33 -7.80
N ALA A 33 1.89 3.02 -8.67
CA ALA A 33 2.37 3.94 -9.69
C ALA A 33 1.30 4.23 -10.76
N GLY A 34 0.58 3.21 -11.20
CA GLY A 34 -0.55 3.38 -12.13
C GLY A 34 -1.70 4.18 -11.50
N GLN A 35 -1.98 3.92 -10.23
CA GLN A 35 -3.01 4.65 -9.48
C GLN A 35 -2.66 6.14 -9.31
N ALA A 36 -1.41 6.46 -9.02
CA ALA A 36 -0.93 7.84 -8.95
C ALA A 36 -1.05 8.55 -10.31
N ARG A 37 -0.68 7.88 -11.41
CA ARG A 37 -0.82 8.44 -12.76
C ARG A 37 -2.26 8.79 -13.11
N LEU A 38 -3.22 7.93 -12.77
CA LEU A 38 -4.65 8.22 -12.98
C LEU A 38 -5.11 9.48 -12.24
N LEU A 39 -4.59 9.71 -11.02
CA LEU A 39 -4.91 10.92 -10.26
C LEU A 39 -4.19 12.16 -10.81
N ASN A 40 -2.97 12.01 -11.34
CA ASN A 40 -2.28 13.07 -12.08
C ASN A 40 -3.07 13.47 -13.34
N ASP A 41 -3.55 12.48 -14.11
CA ASP A 41 -4.38 12.72 -15.31
C ASP A 41 -5.70 13.42 -14.95
N ALA A 42 -6.28 13.07 -13.80
CA ALA A 42 -7.44 13.74 -13.24
C ALA A 42 -7.13 15.12 -12.60
N LYS A 43 -5.87 15.54 -12.61
CA LYS A 43 -5.37 16.83 -12.09
C LYS A 43 -5.79 17.08 -10.64
N THR A 44 -5.71 16.06 -9.80
CA THR A 44 -5.93 16.22 -8.35
C THR A 44 -4.93 17.20 -7.77
N GLN A 45 -5.32 17.98 -6.76
CA GLN A 45 -4.44 18.95 -6.09
C GLN A 45 -3.90 18.44 -4.74
N LEU A 46 -4.50 17.39 -4.19
CA LEU A 46 -4.09 16.73 -2.95
C LEU A 46 -4.59 15.29 -3.01
N ASN A 47 -3.74 14.35 -2.64
CA ASN A 47 -4.08 12.93 -2.56
C ASN A 47 -4.04 12.45 -1.11
N VAL A 48 -5.11 11.78 -0.67
CA VAL A 48 -5.23 11.21 0.68
C VAL A 48 -5.17 9.70 0.58
N LEU A 49 -4.17 9.09 1.22
CA LEU A 49 -3.99 7.65 1.23
C LEU A 49 -4.64 7.00 2.44
N CYS A 50 -5.37 5.92 2.18
CA CYS A 50 -6.06 5.12 3.18
C CYS A 50 -5.75 3.64 2.99
N GLY A 51 -5.06 3.02 3.94
CA GLY A 51 -4.83 1.58 3.97
C GLY A 51 -3.83 1.07 2.94
N LEU A 52 -2.86 1.89 2.52
CA LEU A 52 -1.67 1.40 1.81
C LEU A 52 -0.60 0.94 2.80
N CYS A 53 0.12 -0.14 2.48
CA CYS A 53 1.30 -0.50 3.27
C CYS A 53 2.47 0.43 2.91
N VAL A 54 3.47 0.50 3.79
CA VAL A 54 4.61 1.41 3.69
C VAL A 54 5.30 1.41 2.32
N GLY A 55 5.48 0.23 1.70
CA GLY A 55 6.11 0.14 0.38
C GLY A 55 5.23 0.69 -0.75
N HIS A 56 3.91 0.47 -0.70
CA HIS A 56 2.99 0.98 -1.70
C HIS A 56 2.79 2.49 -1.57
N ASP A 57 2.73 2.99 -0.33
CA ASP A 57 2.69 4.42 -0.03
C ASP A 57 3.90 5.14 -0.62
N ALA A 58 5.12 4.65 -0.34
CA ALA A 58 6.34 5.26 -0.86
C ALA A 58 6.38 5.35 -2.40
N ILE A 59 5.93 4.30 -3.10
CA ILE A 59 5.88 4.30 -4.57
C ILE A 59 4.82 5.29 -5.07
N PHE A 60 3.62 5.30 -4.46
CA PHE A 60 2.57 6.23 -4.84
C PHE A 60 3.03 7.68 -4.65
N SER A 61 3.56 8.00 -3.47
CA SER A 61 4.04 9.33 -3.10
C SER A 61 5.20 9.81 -3.98
N LYS A 62 6.04 8.89 -4.46
CA LYS A 62 7.11 9.21 -5.43
C LYS A 62 6.59 9.55 -6.83
N VAL A 63 5.46 8.98 -7.25
CA VAL A 63 4.91 9.13 -8.61
C VAL A 63 3.83 10.22 -8.69
N SER A 64 3.16 10.52 -7.58
CA SER A 64 2.15 11.58 -7.49
C SER A 64 2.77 12.95 -7.77
N GLU A 65 2.15 13.72 -8.65
CA GLU A 65 2.51 15.13 -8.89
C GLU A 65 1.91 16.06 -7.82
N ALA A 66 0.74 15.70 -7.31
CA ALA A 66 0.11 16.39 -6.20
C ALA A 66 0.75 15.95 -4.87
N PRO A 67 0.77 16.82 -3.85
CA PRO A 67 1.15 16.43 -2.50
C PRO A 67 0.27 15.28 -2.01
N VAL A 68 0.89 14.37 -1.26
CA VAL A 68 0.25 13.18 -0.73
C VAL A 68 0.30 13.22 0.78
N THR A 69 -0.81 12.86 1.43
CA THR A 69 -0.88 12.67 2.86
C THR A 69 -1.47 11.31 3.18
N THR A 70 -0.87 10.61 4.14
CA THR A 70 -1.32 9.29 4.56
C THR A 70 -2.19 9.44 5.80
N LEU A 71 -3.50 9.21 5.64
CA LEU A 71 -4.45 9.24 6.74
C LEU A 71 -4.39 7.95 7.56
N ILE A 72 -4.26 6.81 6.89
CA ILE A 72 -4.23 5.49 7.53
C ILE A 72 -3.16 4.63 6.86
N ALA A 73 -2.08 4.29 7.58
CA ALA A 73 -1.11 3.31 7.14
C ALA A 73 -1.63 1.90 7.41
N LYS A 74 -1.53 1.00 6.41
CA LYS A 74 -1.97 -0.39 6.55
C LYS A 74 -1.06 -1.14 7.50
N ASP A 75 -1.62 -1.51 8.63
CA ASP A 75 -1.07 -2.51 9.54
C ASP A 75 -2.18 -3.50 9.89
N ARG A 76 -2.05 -4.76 9.43
CA ARG A 76 -3.03 -5.79 9.76
C ARG A 76 -2.82 -6.37 11.16
N VAL A 77 -1.59 -6.33 11.67
CA VAL A 77 -1.22 -6.94 12.96
C VAL A 77 -1.66 -6.03 14.10
N LEU A 78 -1.45 -4.73 13.94
CA LEU A 78 -1.73 -3.72 14.96
C LEU A 78 -2.97 -2.86 14.63
N ALA A 79 -3.91 -3.38 13.84
CA ALA A 79 -5.17 -2.72 13.50
C ALA A 79 -4.99 -1.25 13.05
N TYR A 80 -4.11 -1.03 12.08
CA TYR A 80 -3.77 0.29 11.52
C TYR A 80 -3.06 1.25 12.50
N ASN A 81 -2.44 0.72 13.56
CA ASN A 81 -1.58 1.47 14.48
C ASN A 81 -0.13 0.96 14.46
N PRO A 82 0.66 1.29 13.42
CA PRO A 82 2.04 0.83 13.30
C PRO A 82 2.96 1.34 14.42
N ALA A 83 2.64 2.48 15.05
CA ALA A 83 3.41 3.00 16.18
C ALA A 83 3.39 2.03 17.38
N GLY A 84 2.35 1.18 17.48
CA GLY A 84 2.25 0.14 18.50
C GLY A 84 3.45 -0.81 18.53
N ALA A 85 4.13 -1.03 17.40
CA ALA A 85 5.34 -1.85 17.34
C ALA A 85 6.53 -1.22 18.09
N ILE A 86 6.55 0.11 18.22
CA ILE A 86 7.67 0.85 18.80
C ILE A 86 7.52 0.96 20.32
N TYR A 87 6.33 1.32 20.80
CA TYR A 87 6.11 1.63 22.21
C TYR A 87 5.57 0.44 23.03
N SER A 88 4.97 -0.58 22.41
CA SER A 88 4.45 -1.74 23.14
C SER A 88 5.58 -2.73 23.42
N ARG A 89 5.99 -2.82 24.69
CA ARG A 89 7.02 -3.77 25.15
C ARG A 89 6.70 -5.21 24.73
N TYR A 90 5.45 -5.64 24.95
CA TYR A 90 4.99 -6.99 24.57
C TYR A 90 5.18 -7.29 23.08
N ILE A 91 4.84 -6.33 22.21
CA ILE A 91 5.00 -6.49 20.76
C ILE A 91 6.48 -6.46 20.37
N ARG A 92 7.27 -5.57 21.00
CA ARG A 92 8.70 -5.43 20.75
C ARG A 92 9.49 -6.70 21.12
N GLU A 93 9.17 -7.33 22.26
CA GLU A 93 9.78 -8.59 22.69
C GLU A 93 9.50 -9.71 21.67
N ARG A 94 8.25 -9.81 21.18
CA ARG A 94 7.88 -10.80 20.14
C ARG A 94 8.64 -10.63 18.82
N PHE A 95 8.96 -9.40 18.42
CA PHE A 95 9.78 -9.17 17.22
C PHE A 95 11.24 -9.61 17.39
N GLN A 96 11.78 -9.53 18.61
CA GLN A 96 13.15 -9.95 18.92
C GLN A 96 13.31 -11.47 18.96
N GLU A 97 12.27 -12.21 19.36
CA GLU A 97 12.27 -13.67 19.36
C GLU A 97 12.24 -14.29 17.95
N THR A 98 11.84 -13.51 16.94
CA THR A 98 11.66 -13.98 15.55
C THR A 98 12.82 -13.56 14.63
N ALA A 99 13.80 -12.82 15.14
CA ALA A 99 14.97 -12.30 14.42
C ALA A 99 16.22 -13.15 14.69
#